data_AF-A0A924DMQ4-F1
#
_entry.id   AF-A0A924DMQ4-F1
#
_cell.length_a   1.000
_cell.length_b   1.000
_cell.length_c   1.000
_cell.angle_alpha   90.00
_cell.angle_beta   90.00
_cell.angle_gamma   90.00
#
_symmetry.space_group_name_H-M   'P 1'
#
loop_
_entity.id
_entity.type
_entity.pdbx_description
1 polymer ?
#
loop_
_entity_poly.entity_id
_entity_poly.type
_entity_poly.pdbx_seq_one_letter_code
_entity_poly.pdbx_strand_id
1 'polypeptide(L)'
;KEWEESIHFNGYCNLAATVQQELEKDYHSLLISMKQKFPAYENIILTGGCALNCTNNAKILDSKMFNKIYVLPFPGDESISLGLASQMYYQDNFQIWEPLSFEKQVAYLGPISSMPNEEKLVSILETKKIKFIFSEDIISNAIDDLITGKIIGWFQGRSESGPRALGNRSILARPDRNGLKDYLNTNIKFRENFRPYGCSVTHEKASEYFEIDSGFDNPYMSYALRVRSQFKELLNEVSHTDGTSRMQTVRESQNPLFYELISRFGKSSNLYCLLNTSLNIMGEPIVETMEDAVNFFEKTNVDSMYIGKIKLIRY
;
A
#
# COMPACT_ATOMS: atom_id res chain seq x y z
N LYS A 1 -18.54 13.98 -10.84
CA LYS A 1 -19.11 14.34 -9.52
C LYS A 1 -20.64 14.30 -9.50
N GLU A 2 -21.33 14.38 -10.64
CA GLU A 2 -22.81 14.39 -10.72
C GLU A 2 -23.53 13.16 -10.16
N TRP A 3 -22.87 12.00 -10.05
CA TRP A 3 -23.53 10.78 -9.57
C TRP A 3 -23.62 10.71 -8.03
N GLU A 4 -22.71 11.37 -7.29
CA GLU A 4 -22.71 11.38 -5.82
C GLU A 4 -23.89 12.18 -5.24
N GLU A 5 -24.35 13.18 -5.98
CA GLU A 5 -25.51 14.02 -5.66
C GLU A 5 -26.81 13.48 -6.27
N SER A 6 -26.75 12.34 -6.97
CA SER A 6 -27.91 11.72 -7.59
C SER A 6 -28.91 11.26 -6.52
N ILE A 7 -30.20 11.43 -6.81
CA ILE A 7 -31.29 10.83 -6.00
C ILE A 7 -31.17 9.30 -5.89
N HIS A 8 -30.42 8.67 -6.80
CA HIS A 8 -30.16 7.23 -6.83
C HIS A 8 -28.89 6.82 -6.09
N PHE A 9 -28.17 7.74 -5.43
CA PHE A 9 -26.90 7.44 -4.74
C PHE A 9 -27.02 6.25 -3.78
N ASN A 10 -28.05 6.26 -2.92
CA ASN A 10 -28.32 5.12 -2.01
C ASN A 10 -28.61 3.81 -2.77
N GLY A 11 -29.26 3.90 -3.94
CA GLY A 11 -29.49 2.74 -4.81
C GLY A 11 -28.18 2.17 -5.36
N TYR A 12 -27.23 3.02 -5.77
CA TYR A 12 -25.90 2.58 -6.19
C TYR A 12 -25.09 1.97 -5.05
N CYS A 13 -25.16 2.56 -3.84
CA CYS A 13 -24.52 1.99 -2.66
C CYS A 13 -25.08 0.61 -2.31
N ASN A 14 -26.41 0.45 -2.34
CA ASN A 14 -27.06 -0.84 -2.08
C ASN A 14 -26.71 -1.88 -3.14
N LEU A 15 -26.64 -1.48 -4.41
CA LEU A 15 -26.22 -2.37 -5.49
C LEU A 15 -24.76 -2.82 -5.29
N ALA A 16 -23.84 -1.89 -5.01
CA ALA A 16 -22.44 -2.20 -4.74
C ALA A 16 -22.28 -3.15 -3.54
N ALA A 17 -23.01 -2.90 -2.45
CA ALA A 17 -23.01 -3.76 -1.27
C ALA A 17 -23.56 -5.16 -1.58
N THR A 18 -24.65 -5.25 -2.35
CA THR A 18 -25.26 -6.53 -2.74
C THR A 18 -24.32 -7.34 -3.62
N VAL A 19 -23.69 -6.72 -4.62
CA VAL A 19 -22.71 -7.40 -5.49
C VAL A 19 -21.50 -7.88 -4.70
N GLN A 20 -20.98 -7.07 -3.78
CA GLN A 20 -19.91 -7.50 -2.88
C GLN A 20 -20.33 -8.70 -2.02
N GLN A 21 -21.55 -8.67 -1.45
CA GLN A 21 -22.07 -9.74 -0.61
C GLN A 21 -22.26 -11.06 -1.38
N GLU A 22 -22.83 -11.03 -2.58
CA GLU A 22 -23.00 -12.24 -3.39
C GLU A 22 -21.64 -12.77 -3.88
N LEU A 23 -20.71 -11.89 -4.27
CA LEU A 23 -19.34 -12.29 -4.61
C LEU A 23 -18.69 -13.05 -3.44
N GLU A 24 -18.73 -12.48 -2.23
CA GLU A 24 -18.14 -13.10 -1.05
C GLU A 24 -18.76 -14.47 -0.75
N LYS A 25 -20.09 -14.56 -0.82
CA LYS A 25 -20.84 -15.81 -0.59
C LYS A 25 -20.47 -16.90 -1.60
N ASP A 26 -20.43 -16.58 -2.88
CA ASP A 26 -20.09 -17.52 -3.95
C ASP A 26 -18.61 -17.94 -3.85
N TYR A 27 -17.72 -16.98 -3.59
CA TYR A 27 -16.30 -17.23 -3.39
C TYR A 27 -16.09 -18.17 -2.20
N HIS A 28 -16.73 -17.92 -1.05
CA HIS A 28 -16.61 -18.77 0.13
C HIS A 28 -17.17 -20.17 -0.11
N SER A 29 -18.29 -20.29 -0.81
CA SER A 29 -18.90 -21.57 -1.16
C SER A 29 -17.98 -22.41 -2.05
N LEU A 30 -17.30 -21.77 -3.01
CA LEU A 30 -16.27 -22.41 -3.83
C LEU A 30 -15.10 -22.90 -2.99
N LEU A 31 -14.60 -22.07 -2.06
CA LEU A 31 -13.49 -22.44 -1.17
C LEU A 31 -13.83 -23.61 -0.25
N ILE A 32 -15.05 -23.63 0.32
CA ILE A 32 -15.53 -24.76 1.13
C ILE A 32 -15.56 -26.03 0.29
N SER A 33 -16.13 -25.96 -0.92
CA SER A 33 -16.20 -27.10 -1.84
C SER A 33 -14.80 -27.62 -2.21
N MET A 34 -13.86 -26.69 -2.46
CA MET A 34 -12.47 -27.03 -2.74
C MET A 34 -11.78 -27.68 -1.53
N LYS A 35 -11.96 -27.14 -0.32
CA LYS A 35 -11.38 -27.70 0.91
C LYS A 35 -11.93 -29.09 1.23
N GLN A 36 -13.22 -29.33 1.00
CA GLN A 36 -13.82 -30.66 1.12
C GLN A 36 -13.27 -31.66 0.11
N LYS A 37 -13.05 -31.22 -1.14
CA LYS A 37 -12.48 -32.06 -2.20
C LYS A 37 -10.99 -32.36 -1.99
N PHE A 38 -10.25 -31.41 -1.40
CA PHE A 38 -8.82 -31.54 -1.19
C PHE A 38 -8.42 -31.24 0.27
N PRO A 39 -8.83 -32.07 1.24
CA PRO A 39 -8.67 -31.78 2.67
C PRO A 39 -7.20 -31.75 3.13
N ALA A 40 -6.31 -32.44 2.40
CA ALA A 40 -4.88 -32.52 2.71
C ALA A 40 -4.13 -31.19 2.47
N TYR A 41 -4.66 -30.26 1.67
CA TYR A 41 -4.02 -28.96 1.47
C TYR A 41 -4.48 -27.99 2.55
N GLU A 42 -3.54 -27.63 3.42
CA GLU A 42 -3.78 -26.72 4.53
C GLU A 42 -3.60 -25.25 4.16
N ASN A 43 -2.99 -24.96 3.01
CA ASN A 43 -2.65 -23.61 2.56
C ASN A 43 -3.31 -23.31 1.23
N ILE A 44 -3.51 -22.02 0.94
CA ILE A 44 -4.08 -21.56 -0.33
C ILE A 44 -3.30 -20.38 -0.90
N ILE A 45 -3.17 -20.36 -2.22
CA ILE A 45 -2.67 -19.23 -2.99
C ILE A 45 -3.85 -18.63 -3.75
N LEU A 46 -4.07 -17.32 -3.60
CA LEU A 46 -5.11 -16.59 -4.32
C LEU A 46 -4.48 -15.81 -5.48
N THR A 47 -4.99 -16.06 -6.69
CA THR A 47 -4.61 -15.38 -7.92
C THR A 47 -5.88 -15.03 -8.73
N GLY A 48 -5.71 -14.25 -9.80
CA GLY A 48 -6.77 -13.61 -10.56
C GLY A 48 -7.20 -12.27 -9.96
N GLY A 49 -7.81 -11.41 -10.77
CA GLY A 49 -8.16 -10.03 -10.36
C GLY A 49 -9.08 -9.95 -9.13
N CYS A 50 -9.92 -10.96 -8.88
CA CYS A 50 -10.76 -11.03 -7.68
C CYS A 50 -9.96 -11.14 -6.37
N ALA A 51 -8.71 -11.63 -6.43
CA ALA A 51 -7.83 -11.71 -5.26
C ALA A 51 -7.35 -10.34 -4.76
N LEU A 52 -7.59 -9.25 -5.51
CA LEU A 52 -7.38 -7.87 -5.03
C LEU A 52 -8.45 -7.39 -4.05
N ASN A 53 -9.53 -8.15 -3.85
CA ASN A 53 -10.62 -7.82 -2.94
C ASN A 53 -10.20 -8.06 -1.49
N CYS A 54 -9.60 -7.04 -0.87
CA CYS A 54 -9.07 -7.12 0.49
C CYS A 54 -10.14 -7.39 1.57
N THR A 55 -11.39 -7.01 1.31
CA THR A 55 -12.52 -7.30 2.21
C THR A 55 -12.88 -8.79 2.18
N ASN A 56 -12.97 -9.38 0.98
CA ASN A 56 -13.19 -10.82 0.84
C ASN A 56 -12.02 -11.63 1.43
N ASN A 57 -10.77 -11.21 1.16
CA ASN A 57 -9.58 -11.88 1.70
C ASN A 57 -9.58 -11.90 3.23
N ALA A 58 -10.02 -10.83 3.89
CA ALA A 58 -10.16 -10.80 5.35
C ALA A 58 -11.18 -11.82 5.85
N LYS A 59 -12.32 -11.98 5.17
CA LYS A 59 -13.31 -13.03 5.51
C LYS A 59 -12.76 -14.45 5.33
N ILE A 60 -11.93 -14.68 4.32
CA ILE A 60 -11.25 -15.97 4.12
C ILE A 60 -10.27 -16.21 5.28
N LEU A 61 -9.50 -15.19 5.70
CA LEU A 61 -8.62 -15.27 6.86
C LEU A 61 -9.40 -15.62 8.14
N ASP A 62 -10.49 -14.90 8.41
CA ASP A 62 -11.33 -15.09 9.61
C ASP A 62 -11.99 -16.48 9.67
N SER A 63 -12.25 -17.10 8.51
CA SER A 63 -12.84 -18.44 8.43
C SER A 63 -11.94 -19.55 9.01
N LYS A 64 -10.62 -19.30 9.09
CA LYS A 64 -9.62 -20.28 9.50
C LYS A 64 -9.66 -21.60 8.71
N MET A 65 -10.19 -21.59 7.48
CA MET A 65 -10.22 -22.77 6.59
C MET A 65 -8.80 -23.22 6.15
N PHE A 66 -7.86 -22.28 6.15
CA PHE A 66 -6.48 -22.48 5.72
C PHE A 66 -5.51 -21.96 6.79
N ASN A 67 -4.41 -22.68 6.99
CA ASN A 67 -3.32 -22.31 7.90
C ASN A 67 -2.55 -21.10 7.38
N LYS A 68 -2.34 -21.03 6.05
CA LYS A 68 -1.72 -19.88 5.37
C LYS A 68 -2.48 -19.53 4.10
N ILE A 69 -2.64 -18.22 3.91
CA ILE A 69 -3.22 -17.62 2.70
C ILE A 69 -2.15 -16.72 2.09
N TYR A 70 -1.75 -17.00 0.86
CA TYR A 70 -0.82 -16.16 0.12
C TYR A 70 -1.54 -15.45 -1.02
N VAL A 71 -1.52 -14.12 -1.01
CA VAL A 71 -2.05 -13.27 -2.07
C VAL A 71 -0.87 -12.57 -2.71
N LEU A 72 -0.71 -12.71 -4.03
CA LEU A 72 0.36 -12.02 -4.75
C LEU A 72 0.11 -10.49 -4.71
N PRO A 73 1.17 -9.65 -4.74
CA PRO A 73 1.01 -8.19 -4.78
C PRO A 73 0.33 -7.68 -6.06
N PHE A 74 0.38 -8.48 -7.13
CA PHE A 74 -0.19 -8.22 -8.44
C PHE A 74 -0.88 -9.49 -8.97
N PRO A 75 -1.98 -9.93 -8.33
CA PRO A 75 -2.56 -11.24 -8.62
C PRO A 75 -3.39 -11.26 -9.91
N GLY A 76 -3.60 -10.12 -10.58
CA GLY A 76 -4.42 -10.04 -11.79
C GLY A 76 -3.66 -10.48 -13.06
N ASP A 77 -4.25 -10.14 -14.20
CA ASP A 77 -3.75 -10.49 -15.53
C ASP A 77 -2.34 -9.94 -15.79
N GLU A 78 -1.94 -8.88 -15.08
CA GLU A 78 -0.59 -8.32 -15.12
C GLU A 78 0.50 -9.34 -14.75
N SER A 79 0.16 -10.44 -14.06
CA SER A 79 1.09 -11.50 -13.66
C SER A 79 1.19 -12.68 -14.63
N ILE A 80 0.36 -12.74 -15.68
CA ILE A 80 0.30 -13.92 -16.57
C ILE A 80 1.64 -14.17 -17.26
N SER A 81 2.31 -13.11 -17.72
CA SER A 81 3.64 -13.21 -18.35
C SER A 81 4.68 -13.79 -17.39
N LEU A 82 4.65 -13.37 -16.11
CA LEU A 82 5.51 -13.92 -15.07
C LEU A 82 5.17 -15.40 -14.81
N GLY A 83 3.90 -15.77 -14.78
CA GLY A 83 3.45 -17.16 -14.64
C GLY A 83 3.97 -18.06 -15.75
N LEU A 84 3.86 -17.62 -17.01
CA LEU A 84 4.36 -18.34 -18.18
C LEU A 84 5.90 -18.47 -18.16
N ALA A 85 6.61 -17.38 -17.91
CA ALA A 85 8.07 -17.39 -17.80
C ALA A 85 8.53 -18.32 -16.68
N SER A 86 7.84 -18.28 -15.52
CA SER A 86 8.11 -19.17 -14.40
C SER A 86 7.87 -20.62 -14.80
N GLN A 87 6.75 -20.94 -15.44
CA GLN A 87 6.43 -22.30 -15.89
C GLN A 87 7.51 -22.86 -16.83
N MET A 88 7.93 -22.07 -17.83
CA MET A 88 9.01 -22.48 -18.75
C MET A 88 10.32 -22.70 -18.00
N TYR A 89 10.68 -21.78 -17.10
CA TYR A 89 11.87 -21.93 -16.27
C TYR A 89 11.82 -23.21 -15.42
N TYR A 90 10.69 -23.49 -14.77
CA TYR A 90 10.49 -24.68 -13.96
C TYR A 90 10.60 -25.97 -14.76
N GLN A 91 10.09 -26.01 -15.99
CA GLN A 91 10.19 -27.20 -16.84
C GLN A 91 11.64 -27.63 -17.06
N ASP A 92 12.54 -26.67 -17.26
CA ASP A 92 13.95 -26.93 -17.55
C ASP A 92 14.83 -27.00 -16.29
N ASN A 93 14.41 -26.37 -15.18
CA ASN A 93 15.27 -26.12 -14.01
C ASN A 93 14.69 -26.62 -12.67
N PHE A 94 13.61 -27.43 -12.67
CA PHE A 94 12.94 -27.85 -11.42
C PHE A 94 13.89 -28.44 -10.36
N GLN A 95 14.88 -29.23 -10.78
CA GLN A 95 15.82 -29.92 -9.88
C GLN A 95 16.78 -28.97 -9.14
N ILE A 96 16.99 -27.77 -9.67
CA ILE A 96 17.89 -26.76 -9.11
C ILE A 96 17.14 -25.53 -8.60
N TRP A 97 15.82 -25.52 -8.71
CA TRP A 97 15.02 -24.40 -8.25
C TRP A 97 14.89 -24.43 -6.73
N GLU A 98 15.05 -23.26 -6.11
CA GLU A 98 14.79 -23.04 -4.70
C GLU A 98 13.76 -21.92 -4.50
N PRO A 99 12.79 -22.09 -3.59
CA PRO A 99 11.85 -21.03 -3.26
C PRO A 99 12.57 -19.85 -2.60
N LEU A 100 12.15 -18.63 -2.95
CA LEU A 100 12.57 -17.45 -2.21
C LEU A 100 12.09 -17.55 -0.75
N SER A 101 13.00 -17.28 0.19
CA SER A 101 12.61 -17.07 1.58
C SER A 101 11.60 -15.92 1.68
N PHE A 102 10.74 -15.96 2.69
CA PHE A 102 9.68 -14.96 2.85
C PHE A 102 10.23 -13.53 2.89
N GLU A 103 11.38 -13.32 3.53
CA GLU A 103 12.06 -12.04 3.65
C GLU A 103 12.55 -11.49 2.30
N LYS A 104 12.79 -12.38 1.32
CA LYS A 104 13.20 -12.03 -0.05
C LYS A 104 12.01 -11.88 -0.99
N GLN A 105 10.80 -12.24 -0.57
CA GLN A 105 9.59 -12.00 -1.35
C GLN A 105 9.20 -10.53 -1.20
N VAL A 106 9.46 -9.75 -2.24
CA VAL A 106 9.21 -8.32 -2.29
C VAL A 106 8.47 -7.93 -3.56
N ALA A 107 7.71 -6.84 -3.49
CA ALA A 107 7.00 -6.29 -4.63
C ALA A 107 7.82 -5.27 -5.44
N TYR A 108 9.07 -4.95 -5.06
CA TYR A 108 9.87 -3.87 -5.67
C TYR A 108 10.56 -4.32 -6.97
N LEU A 109 9.77 -4.72 -7.96
CA LEU A 109 10.25 -5.31 -9.23
C LEU A 109 10.25 -4.33 -10.40
N GLY A 110 9.90 -3.05 -10.20
CA GLY A 110 9.96 -2.02 -11.24
C GLY A 110 11.35 -1.89 -11.87
N PRO A 111 11.50 -1.41 -13.11
CA PRO A 111 12.79 -1.36 -13.81
C PRO A 111 13.88 -0.65 -13.02
N ILE A 112 15.16 -0.95 -13.28
CA ILE A 112 16.30 -0.30 -12.61
C ILE A 112 16.25 1.23 -12.81
N SER A 113 15.75 1.70 -13.95
CA SER A 113 15.54 3.12 -14.26
C SER A 113 14.54 3.83 -13.35
N SER A 114 13.75 3.08 -12.57
CA SER A 114 12.85 3.65 -11.55
C SER A 114 13.62 4.10 -10.30
N MET A 115 14.85 3.65 -10.09
CA MET A 115 15.63 4.10 -8.94
C MET A 115 15.95 5.61 -9.04
N PRO A 116 15.93 6.35 -7.92
CA PRO A 116 16.43 7.71 -7.88
C PRO A 116 17.87 7.80 -8.40
N ASN A 117 18.16 8.85 -9.16
CA ASN A 117 19.51 9.22 -9.56
C ASN A 117 19.70 10.72 -9.31
N GLU A 118 20.58 11.07 -8.38
CA GLU A 118 20.74 12.42 -7.87
C GLU A 118 21.19 13.41 -8.96
N GLU A 119 22.16 13.03 -9.79
CA GLU A 119 22.69 13.90 -10.85
C GLU A 119 21.61 14.28 -11.86
N LYS A 120 20.87 13.28 -12.36
CA LYS A 120 19.77 13.49 -13.29
C LYS A 120 18.63 14.28 -12.63
N LEU A 121 18.32 14.00 -11.36
CA LEU A 121 17.30 14.75 -10.63
C LEU A 121 17.69 16.23 -10.50
N VAL A 122 18.91 16.54 -10.07
CA VAL A 122 19.38 17.94 -9.95
C VAL A 122 19.23 18.67 -11.28
N SER A 123 19.61 18.06 -12.41
CA SER A 123 19.40 18.65 -13.74
C SER A 123 17.93 18.99 -14.04
N ILE A 124 17.00 18.09 -13.69
CA ILE A 124 15.55 18.31 -13.87
C ILE A 124 15.08 19.49 -13.01
N LEU A 125 15.52 19.52 -11.75
CA LEU A 125 15.10 20.52 -10.75
C LEU A 125 15.62 21.92 -11.08
N GLU A 126 16.88 22.04 -11.50
CA GLU A 126 17.46 23.32 -11.94
C GLU A 126 16.73 23.86 -13.17
N THR A 127 16.42 22.99 -14.14
CA THR A 127 15.67 23.36 -15.34
C THR A 127 14.28 23.88 -15.00
N LYS A 128 13.58 23.21 -14.08
CA LYS A 128 12.25 23.61 -13.61
C LYS A 128 12.27 24.69 -12.52
N LYS A 129 13.46 25.11 -12.07
CA LYS A 129 13.67 26.09 -10.98
C LYS A 129 12.97 25.70 -9.68
N ILE A 130 12.90 24.40 -9.39
CA ILE A 130 12.32 23.88 -8.15
C ILE A 130 13.38 23.94 -7.06
N LYS A 131 13.00 24.44 -5.87
CA LYS A 131 13.94 24.48 -4.74
C LYS A 131 14.05 23.11 -4.08
N PHE A 132 15.29 22.75 -3.76
CA PHE A 132 15.60 21.47 -3.15
C PHE A 132 16.74 21.60 -2.14
N ILE A 133 16.83 20.61 -1.26
CA ILE A 133 17.98 20.39 -0.40
C ILE A 133 18.46 18.96 -0.58
N PHE A 134 19.77 18.78 -0.51
CA PHE A 134 20.39 17.48 -0.36
C PHE A 134 20.54 17.18 1.15
N SER A 135 20.25 15.95 1.56
CA SER A 135 20.44 15.51 2.94
C SER A 135 20.95 14.08 3.01
N GLU A 136 22.00 13.87 3.81
CA GLU A 136 22.52 12.55 4.13
C GLU A 136 21.61 11.78 5.11
N ASP A 137 20.82 12.48 5.92
CA ASP A 137 19.80 11.87 6.80
C ASP A 137 18.41 12.33 6.38
N ILE A 138 18.00 11.83 5.21
CA ILE A 138 16.69 12.15 4.62
C ILE A 138 15.53 11.72 5.53
N ILE A 139 15.73 10.69 6.36
CA ILE A 139 14.74 10.18 7.30
C ILE A 139 14.48 11.21 8.41
N SER A 140 15.51 11.82 9.01
CA SER A 140 15.30 12.91 9.99
C SER A 140 14.44 14.03 9.39
N ASN A 141 14.76 14.46 8.17
CA ASN A 141 13.98 15.52 7.53
C ASN A 141 12.54 15.10 7.24
N ALA A 142 12.29 13.84 6.87
CA ALA A 142 10.94 13.32 6.66
C ALA A 142 10.16 13.24 7.98
N ILE A 143 10.82 12.84 9.07
CA ILE A 143 10.22 12.79 10.42
C ILE A 143 9.83 14.19 10.89
N ASP A 144 10.69 15.19 10.71
CA ASP A 144 10.38 16.59 11.08
C ASP A 144 9.12 17.09 10.36
N ASP A 145 9.04 16.83 9.05
CA ASP A 145 7.87 17.18 8.26
C ASP A 145 6.62 16.41 8.72
N LEU A 146 6.72 15.09 8.94
CA LEU A 146 5.61 14.28 9.39
C LEU A 146 5.12 14.71 10.79
N ILE A 147 6.02 14.92 11.76
CA ILE A 147 5.67 15.37 13.12
C ILE A 147 4.98 16.74 13.11
N THR A 148 5.40 17.63 12.21
CA THR A 148 4.74 18.93 12.02
C THR A 148 3.43 18.85 11.23
N GLY A 149 2.95 17.64 10.93
CA GLY A 149 1.65 17.37 10.32
C GLY A 149 1.65 17.48 8.79
N LYS A 150 2.81 17.63 8.15
CA LYS A 150 2.92 17.73 6.70
C LYS A 150 2.62 16.40 6.02
N ILE A 151 2.12 16.50 4.79
CA ILE A 151 1.88 15.40 3.87
C ILE A 151 3.03 15.38 2.87
N ILE A 152 3.77 14.28 2.87
CA ILE A 152 5.00 14.16 2.09
C ILE A 152 4.80 13.19 0.93
N GLY A 153 5.36 13.51 -0.23
CA GLY A 153 5.60 12.53 -1.28
C GLY A 153 6.91 11.77 -1.01
N TRP A 154 6.91 10.47 -1.25
CA TRP A 154 8.02 9.57 -0.94
C TRP A 154 8.33 8.67 -2.15
N PHE A 155 9.46 8.94 -2.77
CA PHE A 155 9.97 8.26 -3.96
C PHE A 155 11.34 7.67 -3.63
N GLN A 156 11.41 6.36 -3.44
CA GLN A 156 12.62 5.65 -3.02
C GLN A 156 12.77 4.32 -3.75
N GLY A 157 14.01 3.87 -3.94
CA GLY A 157 14.31 2.55 -4.51
C GLY A 157 13.59 2.25 -5.84
N ARG A 158 13.49 0.94 -6.16
CA ARG A 158 12.72 0.46 -7.32
C ARG A 158 11.23 0.55 -7.03
N SER A 159 10.42 0.90 -8.02
CA SER A 159 8.96 0.96 -7.84
C SER A 159 8.36 -0.41 -7.51
N GLU A 160 7.24 -0.36 -6.79
CA GLU A 160 6.38 -1.50 -6.50
C GLU A 160 5.71 -2.03 -7.77
N SER A 161 5.50 -3.34 -7.84
CA SER A 161 4.62 -4.00 -8.80
C SER A 161 3.25 -4.20 -8.20
N GLY A 162 2.23 -3.98 -9.04
CA GLY A 162 0.82 -4.08 -8.65
C GLY A 162 0.18 -2.72 -8.34
N PRO A 163 -1.10 -2.72 -7.92
CA PRO A 163 -1.91 -1.51 -7.84
C PRO A 163 -1.75 -0.76 -6.51
N ARG A 164 -0.81 -1.16 -5.65
CA ARG A 164 -0.62 -0.62 -4.30
C ARG A 164 0.76 -0.01 -4.18
N ALA A 165 0.82 1.18 -3.60
CA ALA A 165 2.08 1.69 -3.07
C ALA A 165 2.36 1.05 -1.72
N LEU A 166 3.61 0.64 -1.53
CA LEU A 166 4.10 -0.17 -0.42
C LEU A 166 5.38 0.43 0.19
N GLY A 167 5.59 1.73 0.02
CA GLY A 167 6.68 2.48 0.66
C GLY A 167 7.77 3.00 -0.27
N ASN A 168 7.67 2.80 -1.59
CA ASN A 168 8.64 3.30 -2.58
C ASN A 168 8.05 4.36 -3.50
N ARG A 169 6.72 4.35 -3.75
CA ARG A 169 5.98 5.39 -4.48
C ARG A 169 4.74 5.81 -3.70
N SER A 170 4.97 6.46 -2.57
CA SER A 170 3.93 6.69 -1.57
C SER A 170 3.70 8.17 -1.27
N ILE A 171 2.47 8.53 -0.93
CA ILE A 171 2.15 9.75 -0.19
C ILE A 171 1.98 9.31 1.26
N LEU A 172 2.73 9.95 2.15
CA LEU A 172 2.81 9.62 3.56
C LEU A 172 2.33 10.78 4.40
N ALA A 173 1.63 10.46 5.49
CA ALA A 173 1.14 11.44 6.45
C ALA A 173 0.93 10.77 7.81
N ARG A 174 0.81 11.57 8.87
CA ARG A 174 0.42 11.03 10.17
C ARG A 174 -1.05 10.59 10.15
N PRO A 175 -1.39 9.36 10.57
CA PRO A 175 -2.77 8.88 10.52
C PRO A 175 -3.67 9.50 11.59
N ASP A 176 -3.11 10.18 12.59
CA ASP A 176 -3.82 10.83 13.70
C ASP A 176 -4.14 12.32 13.46
N ARG A 177 -3.87 12.83 12.25
CA ARG A 177 -4.22 14.21 11.86
C ARG A 177 -5.70 14.30 11.49
N ASN A 178 -6.50 14.89 12.36
CA ASN A 178 -7.94 15.13 12.10
C ASN A 178 -8.18 15.85 10.76
N GLY A 179 -9.12 15.32 9.97
CA GLY A 179 -9.52 15.88 8.66
C GLY A 179 -8.54 15.59 7.52
N LEU A 180 -7.54 14.73 7.76
CA LEU A 180 -6.55 14.36 6.75
C LEU A 180 -7.17 13.70 5.53
N LYS A 181 -8.15 12.81 5.71
CA LYS A 181 -8.82 12.11 4.62
C LYS A 181 -9.49 13.09 3.65
N ASP A 182 -10.25 14.04 4.19
CA ASP A 182 -10.94 15.05 3.39
C ASP A 182 -9.95 15.99 2.69
N TYR A 183 -8.88 16.39 3.40
CA TYR A 183 -7.80 17.18 2.81
C TYR A 183 -7.13 16.44 1.65
N LEU A 184 -6.76 15.17 1.82
CA LEU A 184 -6.13 14.36 0.77
C LEU A 184 -7.07 14.20 -0.42
N ASN A 185 -8.35 13.89 -0.19
CA ASN A 185 -9.33 13.71 -1.26
C ASN A 185 -9.55 15.00 -2.06
N THR A 186 -9.59 16.16 -1.40
CA THR A 186 -9.93 17.44 -2.04
C THR A 186 -8.72 18.11 -2.70
N ASN A 187 -7.56 18.10 -2.04
CA ASN A 187 -6.43 18.96 -2.41
C ASN A 187 -5.28 18.21 -3.10
N ILE A 188 -5.24 16.88 -3.01
CA ILE A 188 -4.14 16.07 -3.54
C ILE A 188 -4.63 15.01 -4.52
N LYS A 189 -5.62 14.21 -4.13
CA LYS A 189 -6.10 13.05 -4.90
C LYS A 189 -7.22 13.39 -5.87
N PHE A 190 -8.01 14.43 -5.57
CA PHE A 190 -9.18 14.84 -6.33
C PHE A 190 -10.19 13.70 -6.54
N ARG A 191 -10.44 12.91 -5.48
CA ARG A 191 -11.27 11.69 -5.51
C ARG A 191 -12.40 11.72 -4.47
N GLU A 192 -13.27 10.72 -4.52
CA GLU A 192 -14.49 10.60 -3.71
C GLU A 192 -14.23 10.44 -2.20
N ASN A 193 -15.06 11.08 -1.36
CA ASN A 193 -14.86 11.12 0.10
C ASN A 193 -15.04 9.77 0.79
N PHE A 194 -15.78 8.83 0.20
CA PHE A 194 -15.98 7.50 0.80
C PHE A 194 -14.76 6.60 0.65
N ARG A 195 -13.80 6.91 -0.26
CA ARG A 195 -12.64 6.04 -0.46
C ARG A 195 -11.72 6.06 0.77
N PRO A 196 -11.49 4.91 1.40
CA PRO A 196 -10.59 4.82 2.53
C PRO A 196 -9.13 4.95 2.06
N TYR A 197 -8.27 5.30 3.00
CA TYR A 197 -6.83 5.18 2.87
C TYR A 197 -6.35 3.90 3.55
N GLY A 198 -5.10 3.53 3.32
CA GLY A 198 -4.43 2.46 4.05
C GLY A 198 -3.33 3.03 4.93
N CYS A 199 -2.66 2.15 5.65
CA CYS A 199 -1.52 2.53 6.47
C CYS A 199 -0.40 1.50 6.37
N SER A 200 0.81 1.92 6.73
CA SER A 200 1.96 1.03 6.88
C SER A 200 2.41 1.05 8.33
N VAL A 201 2.69 -0.14 8.88
CA VAL A 201 3.07 -0.36 10.28
C VAL A 201 4.28 -1.29 10.32
N THR A 202 5.21 -1.08 11.26
CA THR A 202 6.30 -2.05 11.43
C THR A 202 5.73 -3.40 11.84
N HIS A 203 6.30 -4.49 11.32
CA HIS A 203 5.79 -5.84 11.52
C HIS A 203 5.57 -6.19 13.00
N GLU A 204 6.51 -5.81 13.86
CA GLU A 204 6.51 -6.08 15.29
C GLU A 204 5.37 -5.36 16.02
N LYS A 205 4.91 -4.24 15.47
CA LYS A 205 3.88 -3.37 16.06
C LYS A 205 2.49 -3.61 15.50
N ALA A 206 2.37 -4.38 14.41
CA ALA A 206 1.10 -4.58 13.71
C ALA A 206 0.00 -5.13 14.63
N SER A 207 0.30 -6.15 15.44
CA SER A 207 -0.68 -6.76 16.36
C SER A 207 -1.09 -5.87 17.54
N GLU A 208 -0.36 -4.79 17.82
CA GLU A 208 -0.75 -3.76 18.79
C GLU A 208 -1.92 -2.93 18.25
N TYR A 209 -1.92 -2.60 16.96
CA TYR A 209 -2.96 -1.75 16.34
C TYR A 209 -4.14 -2.54 15.77
N PHE A 210 -3.90 -3.77 15.30
CA PHE A 210 -4.87 -4.58 14.55
C PHE A 210 -5.23 -5.87 15.29
N GLU A 211 -6.45 -6.36 15.08
CA GLU A 211 -6.92 -7.65 15.61
C GLU A 211 -6.36 -8.81 14.78
N ILE A 212 -5.06 -9.03 14.92
CA ILE A 212 -4.29 -10.10 14.27
C ILE A 212 -3.37 -10.77 15.27
N ASP A 213 -2.94 -11.99 14.95
CA ASP A 213 -1.95 -12.71 15.73
C ASP A 213 -0.58 -12.01 15.67
N SER A 214 0.19 -12.15 16.75
CA SER A 214 1.56 -11.66 16.78
C SER A 214 2.39 -12.33 15.70
N GLY A 215 3.08 -11.54 14.89
CA GLY A 215 3.90 -12.02 13.78
C GLY A 215 3.15 -12.18 12.46
N PHE A 216 1.86 -11.84 12.40
CA PHE A 216 1.09 -11.87 11.15
C PHE A 216 1.69 -10.95 10.08
N ASP A 217 1.85 -11.49 8.87
CA ASP A 217 2.43 -10.79 7.73
C ASP A 217 1.36 -10.38 6.71
N ASN A 218 1.37 -9.11 6.33
CA ASN A 218 0.56 -8.54 5.25
C ASN A 218 1.37 -7.47 4.50
N PRO A 219 2.42 -7.86 3.77
CA PRO A 219 3.35 -6.93 3.12
C PRO A 219 2.76 -6.21 1.91
N TYR A 220 1.59 -6.64 1.41
CA TYR A 220 1.04 -6.20 0.13
C TYR A 220 -0.33 -5.51 0.24
N MET A 221 -0.76 -5.14 1.45
CA MET A 221 -2.09 -4.55 1.67
C MET A 221 -3.24 -5.44 1.18
N SER A 222 -3.11 -6.76 1.37
CA SER A 222 -4.02 -7.77 0.82
C SER A 222 -5.29 -7.98 1.64
N TYR A 223 -5.35 -7.45 2.87
CA TYR A 223 -6.46 -7.64 3.80
C TYR A 223 -6.96 -6.30 4.36
N ALA A 224 -8.28 -6.16 4.52
CA ALA A 224 -8.89 -5.09 5.30
C ALA A 224 -9.14 -5.61 6.73
N LEU A 225 -8.25 -5.24 7.66
CA LEU A 225 -8.18 -5.84 9.00
C LEU A 225 -8.78 -4.92 10.04
N ARG A 226 -9.42 -5.50 11.05
CA ARG A 226 -10.07 -4.75 12.13
C ARG A 226 -9.04 -3.98 12.97
N VAL A 227 -9.27 -2.68 13.13
CA VAL A 227 -8.51 -1.86 14.09
C VAL A 227 -8.99 -2.16 15.50
N ARG A 228 -8.06 -2.40 16.42
CA ARG A 228 -8.39 -2.64 17.84
C ARG A 228 -9.09 -1.43 18.44
N SER A 229 -10.05 -1.70 19.32
CA SER A 229 -10.93 -0.69 19.91
C SER A 229 -10.22 0.57 20.44
N GLN A 230 -9.10 0.40 21.13
CA GLN A 230 -8.33 1.50 21.74
C GLN A 230 -7.59 2.39 20.72
N PHE A 231 -7.46 1.97 19.46
CA PHE A 231 -6.79 2.73 18.39
C PHE A 231 -7.75 3.27 17.33
N LYS A 232 -9.06 3.05 17.48
CA LYS A 232 -10.06 3.49 16.49
C LYS A 232 -10.04 4.99 16.24
N GLU A 233 -9.93 5.79 17.29
CA GLU A 233 -9.85 7.26 17.16
C GLU A 233 -8.53 7.67 16.49
N LEU A 234 -7.42 7.08 16.95
CA LEU A 234 -6.07 7.38 16.44
C LEU A 234 -5.90 7.04 14.95
N LEU A 235 -6.56 5.98 14.48
CA LEU A 235 -6.46 5.48 13.10
C LEU A 235 -7.73 5.76 12.28
N ASN A 236 -8.58 6.68 12.71
CA ASN A 236 -9.85 6.98 12.03
C ASN A 236 -9.65 7.40 10.57
N GLU A 237 -8.62 8.21 10.30
CA GLU A 237 -8.33 8.75 8.95
C GLU A 237 -7.83 7.68 7.96
N VAL A 238 -7.37 6.54 8.46
CA VAL A 238 -6.93 5.39 7.67
C VAL A 238 -7.88 4.20 7.78
N SER A 239 -9.03 4.36 8.44
CA SER A 239 -10.01 3.30 8.62
C SER A 239 -11.22 3.50 7.71
N HIS A 240 -11.84 2.38 7.35
CA HIS A 240 -13.16 2.30 6.75
C HIS A 240 -14.22 2.60 7.82
N THR A 241 -15.43 2.95 7.39
CA THR A 241 -16.57 3.22 8.28
C THR A 241 -16.90 2.04 9.21
N ASP A 242 -16.60 0.81 8.77
CA ASP A 242 -16.80 -0.39 9.57
C ASP A 242 -15.67 -0.62 10.59
N GLY A 243 -14.65 0.22 10.66
CA GLY A 243 -13.51 0.10 11.58
C GLY A 243 -12.42 -0.88 11.12
N THR A 244 -12.46 -1.34 9.87
CA THR A 244 -11.33 -2.04 9.25
C THR A 244 -10.38 -1.08 8.57
N SER A 245 -9.12 -1.45 8.37
CA SER A 245 -8.17 -0.70 7.57
C SER A 245 -7.32 -1.63 6.73
N ARG A 246 -6.99 -1.19 5.53
CA ARG A 246 -6.06 -1.89 4.65
C ARG A 246 -4.63 -1.53 5.03
N MET A 247 -4.08 -2.30 5.97
CA MET A 247 -2.72 -2.10 6.49
C MET A 247 -1.66 -2.84 5.67
N GLN A 248 -0.40 -2.39 5.75
CA GLN A 248 0.82 -3.04 5.28
C GLN A 248 1.76 -3.31 6.47
N THR A 249 2.22 -4.56 6.65
CA THR A 249 3.34 -4.84 7.57
C THR A 249 4.65 -4.58 6.86
N VAL A 250 5.56 -3.85 7.52
CA VAL A 250 6.87 -3.50 6.96
C VAL A 250 7.95 -4.16 7.81
N ARG A 251 8.83 -4.94 7.16
CA ARG A 251 10.02 -5.53 7.77
C ARG A 251 11.27 -4.83 7.25
N GLU A 252 12.28 -4.73 8.11
CA GLU A 252 13.60 -4.22 7.75
C GLU A 252 14.20 -5.00 6.58
N SER A 253 14.08 -6.34 6.59
CA SER A 253 14.64 -7.21 5.55
C SER A 253 14.04 -7.00 4.16
N GLN A 254 12.82 -6.46 4.07
CA GLN A 254 12.10 -6.26 2.81
C GLN A 254 12.25 -4.82 2.28
N ASN A 255 12.20 -3.81 3.17
CA ASN A 255 12.41 -2.41 2.82
C ASN A 255 13.08 -1.67 3.99
N PRO A 256 14.43 -1.70 4.07
CA PRO A 256 15.17 -1.15 5.21
C PRO A 256 14.88 0.35 5.44
N LEU A 257 14.88 1.15 4.36
CA LEU A 257 14.71 2.59 4.45
C LEU A 257 13.29 2.97 4.92
N PHE A 258 12.26 2.31 4.39
CA PHE A 258 10.87 2.57 4.80
C PHE A 258 10.58 2.04 6.21
N TYR A 259 11.16 0.89 6.58
CA TYR A 259 11.12 0.38 7.94
C TYR A 259 11.77 1.36 8.92
N GLU A 260 12.95 1.87 8.60
CA GLU A 260 13.66 2.84 9.44
C GLU A 260 12.86 4.13 9.61
N LEU A 261 12.25 4.65 8.54
CA LEU A 261 11.36 5.82 8.60
C LEU A 261 10.21 5.60 9.59
N ILE A 262 9.45 4.51 9.47
CA ILE A 262 8.31 4.23 10.37
C ILE A 262 8.80 3.98 11.80
N SER A 263 9.90 3.24 11.97
CA SER A 263 10.46 2.92 13.29
C SER A 263 10.93 4.17 14.04
N ARG A 264 11.69 5.05 13.37
CA ARG A 264 12.15 6.32 13.95
C ARG A 264 11.00 7.30 14.17
N PHE A 265 10.05 7.38 13.24
CA PHE A 265 8.81 8.14 13.44
C PHE A 265 8.04 7.65 14.68
N GLY A 266 7.91 6.34 14.86
CA GLY A 266 7.28 5.72 16.03
C GLY A 266 8.00 6.04 17.33
N LYS A 267 9.34 6.04 17.35
CA LYS A 267 10.11 6.46 18.53
C LYS A 267 9.87 7.94 18.89
N SER A 268 9.76 8.82 17.89
CA SER A 268 9.59 10.26 18.12
C SER A 268 8.15 10.67 18.43
N SER A 269 7.16 9.86 18.05
CA SER A 269 5.75 10.23 18.17
C SER A 269 4.86 9.23 18.89
N ASN A 270 5.44 8.13 19.38
CA ASN A 270 4.74 6.98 19.95
C ASN A 270 3.70 6.33 19.00
N LEU A 271 3.91 6.49 17.69
CA LEU A 271 3.02 6.01 16.64
C LEU A 271 3.81 5.29 15.55
N TYR A 272 3.86 3.96 15.59
CA TYR A 272 4.62 3.13 14.64
C TYR A 272 3.85 2.86 13.34
N CYS A 273 3.05 3.83 12.91
CA CYS A 273 2.12 3.71 11.80
C CYS A 273 2.06 5.02 11.00
N LEU A 274 2.12 4.91 9.68
CA LEU A 274 1.94 6.04 8.77
C LEU A 274 0.75 5.77 7.85
N LEU A 275 -0.03 6.80 7.54
CA LEU A 275 -0.92 6.73 6.37
C LEU A 275 -0.04 6.47 5.15
N ASN A 276 -0.45 5.51 4.31
CA ASN A 276 0.22 5.23 3.05
C ASN A 276 -0.82 5.10 1.94
N THR A 277 -0.66 5.93 0.92
CA THR A 277 -1.42 5.84 -0.33
C THR A 277 -0.51 6.02 -1.54
N SER A 278 -0.96 5.58 -2.71
CA SER A 278 -0.21 5.71 -3.96
C SER A 278 0.31 7.13 -4.24
N LEU A 279 1.48 7.27 -4.84
CA LEU A 279 1.98 8.54 -5.36
C LEU A 279 1.42 8.78 -6.76
N ASN A 280 0.20 9.30 -6.82
CA ASN A 280 -0.52 9.65 -8.05
C ASN A 280 -1.72 10.56 -7.74
N ILE A 281 -2.34 11.10 -8.79
CA ILE A 281 -3.66 11.74 -8.73
C ILE A 281 -4.71 10.84 -9.39
N MET A 282 -6.00 11.16 -9.21
CA MET A 282 -7.06 10.42 -9.89
C MET A 282 -6.89 10.45 -11.41
N GLY A 283 -7.00 9.28 -12.04
CA GLY A 283 -6.88 9.11 -13.49
C GLY A 283 -5.46 8.86 -13.99
N GLU A 284 -4.44 8.97 -13.14
CA GLU A 284 -3.04 8.68 -13.50
C GLU A 284 -2.53 7.38 -12.82
N PRO A 285 -1.61 6.63 -13.45
CA PRO A 285 -0.93 5.51 -12.82
C PRO A 285 -0.04 5.98 -11.65
N ILE A 286 0.49 5.04 -10.86
CA ILE A 286 1.51 5.34 -9.86
C ILE A 286 2.74 5.93 -10.57
N VAL A 287 3.29 7.00 -10.00
CA VAL A 287 4.53 7.64 -10.45
C VAL A 287 5.65 6.61 -10.61
N GLU A 288 6.30 6.58 -11.77
CA GLU A 288 7.35 5.61 -12.08
C GLU A 288 8.73 6.27 -12.16
N THR A 289 8.83 7.40 -12.87
CA THR A 289 10.08 8.12 -13.12
C THR A 289 10.27 9.34 -12.21
N MET A 290 11.49 9.87 -12.15
CA MET A 290 11.78 11.11 -11.42
C MET A 290 11.07 12.31 -12.06
N GLU A 291 10.94 12.32 -13.39
CA GLU A 291 10.16 13.32 -14.11
C GLU A 291 8.69 13.27 -13.70
N ASP A 292 8.10 12.07 -13.59
CA ASP A 292 6.73 11.90 -13.08
C ASP A 292 6.60 12.41 -11.65
N ALA A 293 7.57 12.11 -10.79
CA ALA A 293 7.60 12.56 -9.40
C ALA A 293 7.65 14.09 -9.31
N VAL A 294 8.52 14.73 -10.09
CA VAL A 294 8.63 16.19 -10.14
C VAL A 294 7.34 16.82 -10.68
N ASN A 295 6.77 16.26 -11.76
CA ASN A 295 5.50 16.74 -12.31
C ASN A 295 4.34 16.56 -11.29
N PHE A 296 4.28 15.45 -10.57
CA PHE A 296 3.34 15.24 -9.48
C PHE A 296 3.54 16.29 -8.37
N PHE A 297 4.79 16.58 -8.00
CA PHE A 297 5.12 17.61 -7.02
C PHE A 297 4.74 19.00 -7.49
N GLU A 298 4.70 19.31 -8.79
CA GLU A 298 4.22 20.63 -9.26
C GLU A 298 2.69 20.71 -9.28
N LYS A 299 2.01 19.62 -9.66
CA LYS A 299 0.55 19.59 -9.90
C LYS A 299 -0.31 19.43 -8.63
N THR A 300 0.25 18.93 -7.54
CA THR A 300 -0.51 18.62 -6.32
C THR A 300 -0.31 19.66 -5.22
N ASN A 301 -0.76 19.37 -4.00
CA ASN A 301 -0.51 20.17 -2.80
C ASN A 301 0.17 19.34 -1.69
N VAL A 302 1.05 18.40 -2.06
CA VAL A 302 1.92 17.76 -1.06
C VAL A 302 2.92 18.80 -0.55
N ASP A 303 3.14 18.84 0.77
CA ASP A 303 3.92 19.90 1.41
C ASP A 303 5.42 19.81 1.07
N SER A 304 5.92 18.60 0.89
CA SER A 304 7.29 18.29 0.46
C SER A 304 7.34 16.96 -0.29
N MET A 305 8.43 16.72 -1.00
CA MET A 305 8.65 15.46 -1.72
C MET A 305 10.10 15.00 -1.51
N TYR A 306 10.28 13.71 -1.26
CA TYR A 306 11.56 13.08 -0.99
C TYR A 306 11.87 12.10 -2.11
N ILE A 307 12.94 12.36 -2.86
CA ILE A 307 13.38 11.55 -4.01
C ILE A 307 14.85 11.17 -3.77
N GLY A 308 15.10 9.91 -3.40
CA GLY A 308 16.44 9.51 -2.96
C GLY A 308 16.88 10.35 -1.74
N LYS A 309 18.06 10.96 -1.84
CA LYS A 309 18.62 11.88 -0.82
C LYS A 309 18.20 13.35 -0.96
N ILE A 310 17.28 13.66 -1.88
CA ILE A 310 16.89 15.03 -2.18
C ILE A 310 15.47 15.29 -1.66
N LYS A 311 15.31 16.40 -0.91
CA LYS A 311 14.01 16.93 -0.48
C LYS A 311 13.65 18.16 -1.30
N LEU A 312 12.47 18.14 -1.90
CA LEU A 312 11.83 19.24 -2.60
C LEU A 312 10.97 20.05 -1.62
N ILE A 313 11.01 21.37 -1.74
CA ILE A 313 10.38 22.30 -0.80
C ILE A 313 9.42 23.23 -1.54
N ARG A 314 8.19 23.35 -1.03
CA ARG A 314 7.25 24.41 -1.44
C ARG A 314 7.45 25.67 -0.60
N TYR A 315 7.25 26.82 -1.25
CA TYR A 315 7.14 28.13 -0.61
C TYR A 315 5.72 28.64 -0.76
#